data_AF-A0A7C6UL02-F1
#
_entry.id   AF-A0A7C6UL02-F1
#
_cell.length_a   1.000
_cell.length_b   1.000
_cell.length_c   1.000
_cell.angle_alpha   90.00
_cell.angle_beta   90.00
_cell.angle_gamma   90.00
#
_symmetry.space_group_name_H-M   'P 1'
#
loop_
_entity.id
_entity.type
_entity.pdbx_description
1 polymer ?
#
loop_
_entity_poly.entity_id
_entity_poly.type
_entity_poly.pdbx_seq_one_letter_code
_entity_poly.pdbx_strand_id
1 'polypeptide(L)'
;MNIKILIEYDGTGYHGWQRQKNALSIQEVLEDAISSITRETIKIIGAGRTDAKVHAIGQVANFRSNTKIPIEKLPYAINSRLPNDIAVKDAKIAPEDFHARFSAKSKIYIYRIYNAPFPSPLLRNYTSLLS
;
A
#
# COMPACT_ATOMS: atom_id res chain seq x y z
N MET A 1 4.98 16.44 -10.85
CA MET A 1 6.10 15.86 -10.06
C MET A 1 5.90 14.35 -9.91
N ASN A 2 7.00 13.58 -9.87
CA ASN A 2 6.98 12.17 -9.49
C ASN A 2 7.04 12.04 -7.96
N ILE A 3 6.04 11.42 -7.35
CA ILE A 3 5.90 11.31 -5.90
C ILE A 3 6.04 9.84 -5.51
N LYS A 4 6.99 9.55 -4.62
CA LYS A 4 7.17 8.25 -4.00
C LYS A 4 6.51 8.25 -2.62
N ILE A 5 5.74 7.20 -2.33
CA ILE A 5 5.09 6.97 -1.04
C ILE A 5 5.52 5.63 -0.44
N LEU A 6 5.56 5.58 0.89
CA LEU A 6 5.73 4.36 1.67
C LEU A 6 4.39 4.00 2.32
N ILE A 7 3.96 2.75 2.15
CA ILE A 7 2.62 2.30 2.51
C ILE A 7 2.72 1.07 3.41
N GLU A 8 1.92 1.06 4.46
CA GLU A 8 1.63 -0.08 5.33
C GLU A 8 0.15 -0.43 5.18
N TYR A 9 -0.19 -1.72 5.14
CA TYR A 9 -1.59 -2.14 5.09
C TYR A 9 -1.80 -3.54 5.65
N ASP A 10 -2.99 -3.75 6.20
CA ASP A 10 -3.57 -5.06 6.47
C ASP A 10 -4.35 -5.52 5.23
N GLY A 11 -3.83 -6.54 4.54
CA GLY A 11 -4.44 -7.05 3.31
C GLY A 11 -5.73 -7.84 3.50
N THR A 12 -6.14 -8.17 4.74
CA THR A 12 -7.23 -9.12 5.03
C THR A 12 -8.53 -8.82 4.28
N GLY A 13 -8.91 -7.54 4.18
CA GLY A 13 -10.13 -7.08 3.52
C GLY A 13 -10.04 -6.96 1.99
N TYR A 14 -8.90 -7.28 1.40
CA TYR A 14 -8.58 -6.91 0.02
C TYR A 14 -8.20 -8.12 -0.84
N HIS A 15 -8.51 -8.03 -2.13
CA HIS A 15 -8.15 -9.03 -3.14
C HIS A 15 -6.78 -8.73 -3.77
N GLY A 16 -5.85 -8.32 -2.91
CA GLY A 16 -4.46 -8.06 -3.23
C GLY A 16 -4.20 -6.60 -3.61
N TRP A 17 -3.00 -6.37 -4.14
CA TRP A 17 -2.55 -5.03 -4.51
C TRP A 17 -3.26 -4.49 -5.75
N GLN A 18 -3.27 -5.26 -6.84
CA GLN A 18 -3.60 -4.76 -8.18
C GLN A 18 -5.10 -4.50 -8.32
N ARG A 19 -5.48 -3.33 -8.89
CA ARG A 19 -6.88 -3.04 -9.26
C ARG A 19 -7.44 -4.07 -10.24
N GLN A 20 -8.64 -4.55 -9.95
CA GLN A 20 -9.38 -5.55 -10.73
C GLN A 20 -10.85 -5.10 -10.89
N LYS A 21 -11.58 -5.69 -11.84
CA LYS A 21 -12.97 -5.25 -12.12
C LYS A 21 -13.99 -5.64 -11.05
N ASN A 22 -13.75 -6.76 -10.35
CA ASN A 22 -14.78 -7.44 -9.56
C ASN A 22 -14.45 -7.52 -8.08
N ALA A 23 -13.38 -6.85 -7.63
CA ALA A 23 -12.88 -6.99 -6.28
C ALA A 23 -12.06 -5.78 -5.84
N LEU A 24 -12.31 -5.34 -4.61
CA LEU A 24 -11.60 -4.21 -4.00
C LEU A 24 -10.12 -4.54 -3.78
N SER A 25 -9.24 -3.63 -4.19
CA SER A 25 -7.80 -3.77 -4.06
C SER A 25 -7.15 -2.59 -3.33
N ILE A 26 -5.95 -2.80 -2.81
CA ILE A 26 -5.17 -1.72 -2.15
C ILE A 26 -4.88 -0.57 -3.12
N GLN A 27 -4.55 -0.89 -4.38
CA GLN A 27 -4.28 0.12 -5.41
C GLN A 27 -5.49 1.01 -5.67
N GLU A 28 -6.69 0.43 -5.77
CA GLU A 28 -7.92 1.19 -6.01
C GLU A 28 -8.20 2.17 -4.86
N VAL A 29 -8.16 1.70 -3.61
CA VAL A 29 -8.41 2.55 -2.45
C VAL A 29 -7.41 3.71 -2.37
N LEU A 30 -6.13 3.44 -2.65
CA LEU A 30 -5.11 4.49 -2.70
C LEU A 30 -5.34 5.46 -3.87
N GLU A 31 -5.62 4.96 -5.07
CA GLU A 31 -5.86 5.81 -6.24
C GLU A 31 -7.06 6.74 -6.01
N ASP A 32 -8.16 6.22 -5.46
CA ASP A 32 -9.37 7.00 -5.18
C ASP A 32 -9.13 8.03 -4.06
N ALA A 33 -8.45 7.64 -2.98
CA ALA A 33 -8.09 8.55 -1.89
C ALA A 33 -7.21 9.70 -2.38
N ILE A 34 -6.15 9.41 -3.13
CA ILE A 34 -5.23 10.43 -3.66
C ILE A 34 -5.97 11.31 -4.68
N SER A 35 -6.74 10.71 -5.59
CA SER A 35 -7.52 11.47 -6.59
C SER A 35 -8.49 12.45 -5.94
N SER A 36 -9.11 12.07 -4.82
CA SER A 36 -10.05 12.93 -4.09
C SER A 36 -9.39 14.19 -3.51
N ILE A 37 -8.14 14.10 -3.03
CA ILE A 37 -7.43 15.23 -2.42
C ILE A 37 -6.69 16.09 -3.46
N THR A 38 -6.19 15.49 -4.54
CA THR A 38 -5.47 16.20 -5.59
C THR A 38 -6.40 16.77 -6.66
N ARG A 39 -7.62 16.22 -6.78
CA ARG A 39 -8.56 16.47 -7.87
C ARG A 39 -7.99 16.13 -9.24
N GLU A 40 -7.12 15.14 -9.29
CA GLU A 40 -6.49 14.60 -10.49
C GLU A 40 -6.81 13.12 -10.62
N THR A 41 -6.88 12.59 -11.84
CA THR A 41 -6.96 11.14 -12.04
C THR A 41 -5.60 10.52 -11.76
N ILE A 42 -5.47 9.80 -10.64
CA ILE A 42 -4.21 9.22 -10.21
C ILE A 42 -4.10 7.76 -10.67
N LYS A 43 -2.92 7.42 -11.19
CA LYS A 43 -2.51 6.03 -11.44
C LYS A 43 -1.25 5.73 -10.64
N ILE A 44 -1.32 4.73 -9.76
CA ILE A 44 -0.22 4.34 -8.89
C ILE A 44 0.54 3.16 -9.48
N ILE A 45 1.86 3.19 -9.32
CA ILE A 45 2.78 2.11 -9.67
C ILE A 45 3.40 1.58 -8.37
N GLY A 46 3.07 0.35 -8.00
CA GLY A 46 3.66 -0.33 -6.83
C GLY A 46 5.00 -0.99 -7.15
N ALA A 47 5.87 -1.12 -6.14
CA ALA A 47 7.14 -1.83 -6.24
C ALA A 47 6.95 -3.34 -6.45
N GLY A 48 5.93 -3.92 -5.82
CA GLY A 48 5.50 -5.30 -6.03
C GLY A 48 3.98 -5.43 -6.06
N ARG A 49 3.51 -6.57 -6.53
CA ARG A 49 2.12 -7.00 -6.32
C ARG A 49 2.10 -7.96 -5.13
N THR A 50 1.05 -7.84 -4.32
CA THR A 50 0.72 -8.81 -3.28
C THR A 50 -0.58 -9.49 -3.68
N ASP A 51 -0.69 -10.77 -3.34
CA ASP A 51 -1.90 -11.55 -3.56
C ASP A 51 -2.97 -11.19 -2.52
N ALA A 52 -4.19 -11.72 -2.70
CA ALA A 52 -5.28 -11.52 -1.77
C ALA A 52 -4.87 -11.85 -0.33
N LYS A 53 -5.30 -11.02 0.62
CA LYS A 53 -5.04 -11.14 2.07
C LYS A 53 -3.59 -10.94 2.52
N VAL A 54 -2.62 -10.81 1.62
CA VAL A 54 -1.21 -10.55 2.00
C VAL A 54 -1.08 -9.11 2.50
N HIS A 55 -0.42 -8.93 3.66
CA HIS A 55 -0.15 -7.62 4.26
C HIS A 55 1.16 -6.99 3.73
N ALA A 56 1.37 -5.70 4.00
CA ALA A 56 2.67 -5.06 3.81
C ALA A 56 3.01 -4.12 4.96
N ILE A 57 4.27 -4.15 5.39
CA ILE A 57 4.85 -3.21 6.36
C ILE A 57 5.45 -1.99 5.64
N GLY A 58 5.88 -2.15 4.39
CA GLY A 58 6.62 -1.12 3.66
C GLY A 58 6.55 -1.29 2.15
N GLN A 59 5.34 -1.37 1.61
CA GLN A 59 5.14 -1.32 0.17
C GLN A 59 5.49 0.08 -0.33
N VAL A 60 6.38 0.17 -1.31
CA VAL A 60 6.71 1.43 -1.98
C VAL A 60 5.87 1.57 -3.23
N ALA A 61 5.37 2.77 -3.48
CA ALA A 61 4.72 3.09 -4.74
C ALA A 61 5.10 4.48 -5.23
N ASN A 62 4.88 4.76 -6.51
CA ASN A 62 4.95 6.11 -7.04
C ASN A 62 3.78 6.46 -7.96
N PHE A 63 3.49 7.75 -8.04
CA PHE A 63 2.50 8.32 -8.96
C PHE A 63 2.94 9.71 -9.37
N ARG A 64 2.34 10.23 -10.44
CA ARG A 64 2.55 11.60 -10.90
C ARG A 64 1.34 12.46 -10.55
N SER A 65 1.60 13.68 -10.11
CA SER A 65 0.57 14.67 -9.78
C SER A 65 1.17 16.08 -9.90
N ASN A 66 0.31 17.07 -10.13
CA ASN A 66 0.63 18.50 -10.08
C ASN A 66 0.06 19.17 -8.81
N THR A 67 -0.21 18.37 -7.78
CA THR A 67 -0.74 18.85 -6.51
C THR A 67 0.09 19.98 -5.92
N LYS A 68 -0.60 20.93 -5.30
CA LYS A 68 0.02 22.04 -4.53
C LYS A 68 0.14 21.71 -3.04
N ILE A 69 -0.31 20.53 -2.62
CA ILE A 69 -0.15 20.08 -1.24
C ILE A 69 1.35 19.89 -0.97
N PRO A 70 1.91 20.52 0.08
CA PRO A 70 3.31 20.32 0.45
C PRO A 70 3.60 18.83 0.71
N ILE A 71 4.76 18.35 0.26
CA ILE A 71 5.09 16.92 0.24
C ILE A 71 5.03 16.30 1.65
N GLU A 72 5.45 17.04 2.66
CA GLU A 72 5.43 16.67 4.07
C GLU A 72 4.03 16.57 4.66
N LYS A 73 3.04 17.26 4.05
CA LYS A 73 1.63 17.21 4.44
C LYS A 73 0.85 16.12 3.71
N LEU A 74 1.41 15.60 2.62
CA LEU A 74 0.72 14.64 1.75
C LEU A 74 0.33 13.34 2.48
N PRO A 75 1.16 12.72 3.35
CA PRO A 75 0.75 11.55 4.12
C PRO A 75 -0.49 11.81 4.97
N TYR A 76 -0.55 12.95 5.67
CA TYR A 76 -1.70 13.33 6.49
C TYR A 76 -2.97 13.52 5.65
N ALA A 77 -2.84 14.21 4.51
CA ALA A 77 -3.96 14.43 3.61
C ALA A 77 -4.50 13.11 3.03
N ILE A 78 -3.62 12.22 2.57
CA ILE A 78 -4.02 10.92 2.02
C ILE A 78 -4.67 10.07 3.13
N ASN A 79 -4.03 9.96 4.30
CA ASN A 79 -4.55 9.16 5.42
C ASN A 79 -5.90 9.65 5.92
N SER A 80 -6.23 10.94 5.81
CA SER A 80 -7.57 11.45 6.15
C SER A 80 -8.71 10.89 5.29
N ARG A 81 -8.37 10.25 4.16
CA ARG A 81 -9.30 9.62 3.21
C ARG A 81 -9.15 8.10 3.15
N LEU A 82 -8.13 7.53 3.78
CA LEU A 82 -7.91 6.10 3.79
C LEU A 82 -8.70 5.43 4.93
N PRO A 83 -9.12 4.17 4.73
CA PRO A 83 -9.59 3.33 5.83
C PRO A 83 -8.46 3.02 6.82
N ASN A 84 -8.82 2.60 8.02
CA ASN A 84 -7.87 2.36 9.11
C ASN A 84 -6.90 1.19 8.86
N ASP A 85 -7.13 0.38 7.83
CA ASP A 85 -6.31 -0.77 7.45
C ASP A 85 -5.28 -0.45 6.34
N ILE A 86 -5.19 0.81 5.89
CA ILE A 86 -4.16 1.30 4.96
C ILE A 86 -3.60 2.63 5.47
N ALA A 87 -2.28 2.77 5.53
CA ALA A 87 -1.61 4.00 5.93
C ALA A 87 -0.44 4.35 5.00
N VAL A 88 -0.38 5.60 4.58
CA VAL A 88 0.82 6.23 4.01
C VAL A 88 1.70 6.70 5.16
N LYS A 89 2.91 6.15 5.25
CA LYS A 89 3.89 6.42 6.32
C LYS A 89 4.85 7.54 5.98
N ASP A 90 5.12 7.76 4.69
CA ASP A 90 6.07 8.75 4.18
C ASP A 90 5.72 9.13 2.73
N ALA A 91 6.08 10.35 2.33
CA ALA A 91 5.98 10.84 0.96
C ALA A 91 7.19 11.71 0.61
N LYS A 92 7.75 11.51 -0.58
CA LYS A 92 8.93 12.25 -1.07
C LYS A 92 8.81 12.53 -2.56
N ILE A 93 9.36 13.66 -2.99
CA ILE A 93 9.60 13.90 -4.41
C ILE A 93 10.72 12.94 -4.85
N ALA A 94 10.45 12.16 -5.88
CA ALA A 94 11.41 11.25 -6.47
C ALA A 94 11.98 11.86 -7.77
N PRO A 95 13.16 11.40 -8.21
CA PRO A 95 13.65 11.68 -9.56
C PRO A 95 12.59 11.35 -10.63
N GLU A 96 12.57 12.09 -11.73
CA GLU A 96 11.55 11.93 -12.78
C GLU A 96 11.59 10.55 -13.47
N ASP A 97 12.75 9.90 -13.47
CA ASP A 97 13.02 8.55 -13.99
C ASP A 97 12.77 7.43 -12.95
N PHE A 98 12.46 7.77 -11.69
CA PHE A 98 12.15 6.78 -10.67
C PHE A 98 10.88 5.99 -11.03
N HIS A 99 10.98 4.67 -10.97
CA HIS A 99 9.86 3.76 -11.19
C HIS A 99 9.85 2.70 -10.09
N ALA A 100 8.86 2.72 -9.20
CA ALA A 100 8.86 1.90 -7.97
C ALA A 100 9.14 0.41 -8.23
N ARG A 101 8.59 -0.15 -9.33
CA ARG A 101 8.83 -1.55 -9.74
C ARG A 101 10.26 -1.84 -10.20
N PHE A 102 10.86 -0.95 -10.98
CA PHE A 102 12.12 -1.22 -11.69
C PHE A 102 13.34 -0.65 -10.94
N SER A 103 13.16 0.41 -10.16
CA SER A 103 14.19 0.96 -9.28
C SER A 103 14.38 0.15 -7.99
N ALA A 104 13.51 -0.82 -7.71
CA ALA A 104 13.63 -1.71 -6.54
C ALA A 104 14.78 -2.71 -6.75
N LYS A 105 15.74 -2.76 -5.81
CA LYS A 105 16.89 -3.68 -5.86
C LYS A 105 16.59 -5.05 -5.27
N SER A 106 15.74 -5.10 -4.25
CA SER A 106 15.35 -6.33 -3.56
C SER A 106 13.96 -6.18 -2.95
N LYS A 107 13.37 -7.32 -2.57
CA LYS A 107 12.09 -7.41 -1.86
C LYS A 107 12.26 -8.42 -0.75
N ILE A 108 11.71 -8.12 0.42
CA ILE A 108 11.76 -8.98 1.60
C ILE A 108 10.34 -9.40 1.92
N TYR A 109 10.13 -10.71 2.07
CA TYR A 109 8.88 -11.29 2.50
C TYR A 109 9.08 -11.96 3.86
N ILE A 110 8.12 -11.78 4.76
CA ILE A 110 8.13 -12.38 6.10
C ILE A 110 6.91 -13.27 6.20
N TYR A 111 7.13 -14.57 6.37
CA TYR A 111 6.08 -15.52 6.73
C TYR A 111 6.15 -15.78 8.23
N ARG A 112 5.02 -15.63 8.90
CA ARG A 112 4.89 -15.90 10.33
C ARG A 112 4.05 -17.16 10.53
N ILE A 113 4.63 -18.15 11.18
CA ILE A 113 3.97 -19.40 11.52
C ILE A 113 3.70 -19.38 13.02
N TYR A 114 2.44 -19.62 13.40
CA TYR A 114 2.06 -19.80 14.79
C TYR A 114 2.02 -21.31 15.07
N ASN A 115 2.93 -21.77 15.94
CA ASN A 115 3.07 -23.18 16.29
C ASN A 115 2.58 -23.40 17.73
N ALA A 116 1.31 -23.78 17.87
CA ALA A 116 0.68 -23.99 19.17
C ALA A 116 -0.47 -25.01 19.02
N PRO A 117 -0.85 -25.73 20.09
CA PRO A 117 -1.92 -26.73 20.03
C PRO A 117 -3.32 -26.14 19.78
N PHE A 118 -3.51 -24.83 19.99
CA PHE A 118 -4.79 -24.16 19.82
C PHE A 118 -4.62 -22.90 18.96
N PRO A 119 -5.63 -22.51 18.16
CA PRO A 119 -5.59 -21.27 17.40
C PRO A 119 -5.59 -20.05 18.33
N SER A 120 -4.91 -18.98 17.90
CA SER A 120 -4.97 -17.67 18.57
C SER A 120 -5.84 -16.71 17.76
N PRO A 121 -7.01 -16.28 18.28
CA PRO A 121 -7.87 -15.31 17.60
C PRO A 121 -7.16 -13.98 17.31
N LEU A 122 -6.16 -13.59 18.10
CA LEU A 122 -5.39 -12.36 17.92
C LEU A 122 -4.39 -12.45 16.76
N LEU A 123 -3.94 -13.66 16.41
CA LEU A 123 -2.95 -13.91 15.36
C LEU A 123 -3.56 -14.43 14.06
N ARG A 124 -4.89 -14.63 14.03
CA ARG A 124 -5.62 -15.32 12.94
C ARG A 124 -5.41 -14.74 11.54
N ASN A 125 -5.14 -13.44 11.44
CA ASN A 125 -4.89 -12.77 10.17
C ASN A 125 -3.39 -12.68 9.85
N TYR A 126 -2.52 -12.63 10.87
CA TYR A 126 -1.10 -12.30 10.71
C TYR A 126 -0.17 -13.52 10.69
N THR A 127 -0.71 -14.71 10.90
CA THR A 127 0.05 -15.96 10.98
C THR A 127 -0.73 -17.12 10.38
N SER A 128 -0.01 -18.14 9.93
CA SER A 128 -0.59 -19.45 9.63
C SER A 128 -0.39 -20.39 10.83
N LEU A 129 -1.46 -21.04 11.30
CA LEU A 129 -1.36 -22.07 12.33
C LEU A 129 -0.72 -23.34 11.74
N LEU A 130 0.31 -23.87 12.41
CA LEU A 130 0.81 -25.21 12.12
C LEU A 130 -0.08 -26.22 12.85
N SER A 131 -0.93 -26.92 12.10
CA SER A 131 -1.78 -28.01 12.58
C SER A 131 -1.04 -29.34 12.57
#